data_AF-A0AAU1VJB3-F1
#
_entry.id   AF-A0AAU1VJB3-F1
#
_cell.length_a   1.000
_cell.length_b   1.000
_cell.length_c   1.000
_cell.angle_alpha   90.00
_cell.angle_beta   90.00
_cell.angle_gamma   90.00
#
_symmetry.space_group_name_H-M   'P 1'
#
loop_
_entity.id
_entity.type
_entity.pdbx_description
1 polymer ?
#
loop_
_entity_poly.entity_id
_entity_poly.type
_entity_poly.pdbx_seq_one_letter_code
_entity_poly.pdbx_strand_id
1 'polypeptide(L)'
;MAEWWRDLDPVTRGILLRESGDDLREAGIMAPLYEWRPADAGSGAFDTEDPTAHDLWVLTQAQAIAAGGDVTGEVAASRNMQHYLSGTGEPLDLDVDVDVDVDRILHDDSGFRTDVGTLHITENQEAWRQKALDEFEKAGGDRTVVVPVESQAIGRTFGEDEWFHAVGSHQQNVSGMVTVSPGDGGKPQVSLDYQVNVWDRYNWDSGKSTTFPGGVTIPDDDMGRLHKVGFAQEFDMRGSSSTYTQDLNSGSAPGVTPADPGREGSRGDASRGDEENR
;
A
#
# COMPACT_ATOMS: atom_id res chain seq x y z
N MET A 1 -4.23 9.36 11.73
CA MET A 1 -3.22 9.35 12.81
C MET A 1 -3.86 9.67 14.14
N ALA A 2 -3.60 8.89 15.18
CA ALA A 2 -3.97 9.22 16.54
C ALA A 2 -3.13 10.43 17.03
N GLU A 3 -3.60 11.66 16.79
CA GLU A 3 -2.87 12.90 17.14
C GLU A 3 -2.36 12.88 18.59
N TRP A 4 -3.17 12.33 19.50
CA TRP A 4 -2.81 12.15 20.92
C TRP A 4 -1.50 11.40 21.13
N TRP A 5 -1.16 10.41 20.28
CA TRP A 5 0.08 9.64 20.38
C TRP A 5 1.30 10.53 20.14
N ARG A 6 1.21 11.46 19.19
CA ARG A 6 2.30 12.38 18.84
C ARG A 6 2.51 13.50 19.86
N ASP A 7 1.54 13.74 20.74
CA ASP A 7 1.67 14.74 21.80
C ASP A 7 2.32 14.19 23.08
N LEU A 8 2.37 12.86 23.23
CA LEU A 8 3.06 12.23 24.37
C LEU A 8 4.58 12.44 24.30
N ASP A 9 5.23 12.55 25.46
CA ASP A 9 6.68 12.55 25.49
C ASP A 9 7.25 11.18 25.06
N PRO A 10 8.49 11.12 24.53
CA PRO A 10 9.06 9.88 24.00
C PRO A 10 9.16 8.74 25.03
N VAL A 11 9.35 9.03 26.32
CA VAL A 11 9.43 8.01 27.38
C VAL A 11 8.05 7.42 27.66
N THR A 12 7.03 8.27 27.76
CA THR A 12 5.64 7.80 27.94
C THR A 12 5.20 6.89 26.80
N ARG A 13 5.55 7.22 25.54
CA ARG A 13 5.33 6.29 24.43
C ARG A 13 6.05 4.96 24.61
N GLY A 14 7.30 4.98 25.08
CA GLY A 14 8.05 3.76 25.37
C GLY A 14 7.39 2.87 26.43
N ILE A 15 6.80 3.47 27.46
CA ILE A 15 6.05 2.74 28.49
C ILE A 15 4.79 2.11 27.88
N LEU A 16 3.99 2.89 27.16
CA LEU A 16 2.74 2.43 26.57
C LEU A 16 2.94 1.36 25.51
N LEU A 17 3.94 1.52 24.63
CA LEU A 17 4.24 0.53 23.59
C LEU A 17 4.67 -0.82 24.18
N ARG A 18 5.34 -0.81 25.34
CA ARG A 18 5.70 -2.04 26.07
C ARG A 18 4.49 -2.71 26.71
N GLU A 19 3.53 -1.93 27.21
CA GLU A 19 2.38 -2.44 27.96
C GLU A 19 1.22 -2.86 27.07
N SER A 20 1.02 -2.20 25.94
CA SER A 20 -0.15 -2.38 25.06
C SER A 20 0.19 -2.19 23.58
N GLY A 21 1.38 -2.63 23.15
CA GLY A 21 1.89 -2.37 21.81
C GLY A 21 0.98 -2.83 20.67
N ASP A 22 0.36 -4.00 20.79
CA ASP A 22 -0.50 -4.56 19.75
C ASP A 22 -1.81 -3.77 19.64
N ASP A 23 -2.49 -3.51 20.77
CA ASP A 23 -3.70 -2.68 20.83
C ASP A 23 -3.46 -1.26 20.28
N LEU A 24 -2.26 -0.71 20.53
CA LEU A 24 -1.89 0.62 20.02
C LEU A 24 -1.68 0.60 18.52
N ARG A 25 -1.02 -0.43 17.97
CA ARG A 25 -0.84 -0.59 16.52
C ARG A 25 -2.20 -0.76 15.83
N GLU A 26 -3.09 -1.56 16.38
CA GLU A 26 -4.48 -1.69 15.91
C GLU A 26 -5.23 -0.35 16.00
N ALA A 27 -4.97 0.46 17.03
CA ALA A 27 -5.48 1.82 17.15
C ALA A 27 -4.85 2.85 16.18
N GLY A 28 -3.96 2.40 15.27
CA GLY A 28 -3.44 3.22 14.18
C GLY A 28 -2.36 4.22 14.57
N ILE A 29 -1.55 3.94 15.62
CA ILE A 29 -0.42 4.81 15.98
C ILE A 29 0.66 4.90 14.89
N MET A 30 0.62 4.01 13.90
CA MET A 30 1.53 3.97 12.75
C MET A 30 0.94 4.58 11.48
N ALA A 31 -0.33 4.99 11.49
CA ALA A 31 -0.96 5.57 10.30
C ALA A 31 -0.15 6.78 9.76
N PRO A 32 -0.16 7.07 8.47
CA PRO A 32 0.52 8.25 7.93
C PRO A 32 -0.17 9.56 8.35
N LEU A 33 0.60 10.67 8.39
CA LEU A 33 0.07 12.05 8.41
C LEU A 33 -0.22 12.59 7.04
N TYR A 34 0.46 12.06 6.03
CA TYR A 34 0.30 12.51 4.67
C TYR A 34 -1.18 12.50 4.27
N GLU A 35 -1.71 13.70 4.01
CA GLU A 35 -3.05 13.89 3.45
C GLU A 35 -2.97 13.80 1.93
N TRP A 36 -3.24 12.60 1.41
CA TRP A 36 -3.29 12.39 -0.02
C TRP A 36 -4.49 13.11 -0.67
N ARG A 37 -4.29 13.58 -1.90
CA ARG A 37 -5.33 14.07 -2.80
C ARG A 37 -5.03 13.58 -4.21
N PRO A 38 -6.05 13.27 -5.02
CA PRO A 38 -5.85 12.87 -6.40
C PRO A 38 -5.18 13.99 -7.20
N ALA A 39 -4.32 13.61 -8.14
CA ALA A 39 -3.55 14.55 -8.95
C ALA A 39 -4.43 15.32 -9.96
N ASP A 40 -5.53 14.71 -10.38
CA ASP A 40 -6.51 15.26 -11.30
C ASP A 40 -7.95 14.86 -10.90
N ALA A 41 -8.93 15.32 -11.67
CA ALA A 41 -10.36 15.09 -11.42
C ALA A 41 -10.90 13.81 -12.08
N GLY A 42 -10.03 13.01 -12.72
CA GLY A 42 -10.39 11.88 -13.56
C GLY A 42 -11.29 12.27 -14.73
N SER A 43 -12.26 11.42 -15.03
CA SER A 43 -13.19 11.58 -16.15
C SER A 43 -14.27 12.65 -15.94
N GLY A 44 -14.32 13.28 -14.76
CA GLY A 44 -15.28 14.33 -14.43
C GLY A 44 -16.40 13.85 -13.49
N ALA A 45 -17.63 14.34 -13.71
CA ALA A 45 -18.77 14.02 -12.85
C ALA A 45 -19.45 12.71 -13.27
N PHE A 46 -19.70 11.85 -12.27
CA PHE A 46 -20.38 10.57 -12.42
C PHE A 46 -21.85 10.75 -12.85
N ASP A 47 -22.31 9.89 -13.77
CA ASP A 47 -23.72 9.79 -14.19
C ASP A 47 -24.34 11.14 -14.61
N THR A 48 -23.68 11.82 -15.56
CA THR A 48 -24.09 13.13 -16.08
C THR A 48 -24.41 13.14 -17.57
N GLU A 49 -24.07 12.07 -18.30
CA GLU A 49 -24.33 11.92 -19.73
C GLU A 49 -25.28 10.75 -20.02
N ASP A 50 -26.05 10.84 -21.10
CA ASP A 50 -26.89 9.72 -21.55
C ASP A 50 -26.04 8.60 -22.18
N PRO A 51 -26.36 7.32 -21.89
CA PRO A 51 -25.69 6.18 -22.50
C PRO A 51 -26.08 6.01 -23.98
N THR A 52 -25.17 5.41 -24.73
CA THR A 52 -25.28 5.06 -26.15
C THR A 52 -25.07 3.56 -26.34
N ALA A 53 -25.35 3.06 -27.54
CA ALA A 53 -25.08 1.67 -27.89
C ALA A 53 -23.57 1.33 -27.85
N HIS A 54 -22.69 2.31 -28.08
CA HIS A 54 -21.24 2.12 -27.98
C HIS A 54 -20.81 1.83 -26.54
N ASP A 55 -21.36 2.54 -25.55
CA ASP A 55 -20.99 2.31 -24.14
C ASP A 55 -21.43 0.95 -23.65
N LEU A 56 -22.59 0.46 -24.10
CA LEU A 56 -23.03 -0.90 -23.78
C LEU A 56 -22.07 -1.95 -24.35
N TRP A 57 -21.50 -1.69 -25.53
CA TRP A 57 -20.49 -2.55 -26.12
C TRP A 57 -19.17 -2.48 -25.34
N VAL A 58 -18.69 -1.28 -24.98
CA VAL A 58 -17.49 -1.08 -24.14
C VAL A 58 -17.67 -1.75 -22.78
N LEU A 59 -18.82 -1.56 -22.12
CA LEU A 59 -19.17 -2.21 -20.85
C LEU A 59 -19.08 -3.74 -20.97
N THR A 60 -19.63 -4.31 -22.04
CA THR A 60 -19.57 -5.75 -22.28
C THR A 60 -18.12 -6.23 -22.48
N GLN A 61 -17.29 -5.46 -23.18
CA GLN A 61 -15.87 -5.77 -23.34
C GLN A 61 -15.10 -5.72 -22.02
N ALA A 62 -15.30 -4.65 -21.24
CA ALA A 62 -14.66 -4.48 -19.93
C ALA A 62 -15.05 -5.62 -18.97
N GLN A 63 -16.32 -6.01 -18.93
CA GLN A 63 -16.78 -7.18 -18.15
C GLN A 63 -16.11 -8.48 -18.59
N ALA A 64 -15.91 -8.69 -19.89
CA ALA A 64 -15.23 -9.88 -20.41
C ALA A 64 -13.73 -9.90 -20.04
N ILE A 65 -13.05 -8.74 -20.07
CA ILE A 65 -11.66 -8.60 -19.64
C ILE A 65 -11.55 -8.88 -18.13
N ALA A 66 -12.42 -8.27 -17.34
CA ALA A 66 -12.47 -8.46 -15.89
C ALA A 66 -12.65 -9.95 -15.54
N ALA A 67 -13.61 -10.64 -16.18
CA ALA A 67 -13.82 -12.07 -15.96
C ALA A 67 -12.64 -12.97 -16.40
N GLY A 68 -11.77 -12.48 -17.29
CA GLY A 68 -10.64 -13.22 -17.84
C GLY A 68 -9.33 -13.07 -17.08
N GLY A 69 -9.19 -12.06 -16.22
CA GLY A 69 -7.89 -11.70 -15.61
C GLY A 69 -7.28 -12.81 -14.75
N ASP A 70 -8.10 -13.58 -14.03
CA ASP A 70 -7.62 -14.73 -13.23
C ASP A 70 -6.91 -15.79 -14.07
N VAL A 71 -7.30 -15.94 -15.34
CA VAL A 71 -6.72 -16.91 -16.27
C VAL A 71 -5.40 -16.40 -16.85
N THR A 72 -5.23 -15.08 -16.95
CA THR A 72 -4.04 -14.44 -17.53
C THR A 72 -3.01 -14.01 -16.50
N GLY A 73 -3.29 -14.19 -15.21
CA GLY A 73 -2.41 -13.74 -14.12
C GLY A 73 -2.55 -12.24 -13.83
N GLU A 74 -3.74 -11.67 -14.07
CA GLU A 74 -4.11 -10.27 -13.82
C GLU A 74 -5.25 -10.23 -12.79
N VAL A 75 -5.08 -10.90 -11.66
CA VAL A 75 -6.10 -11.03 -10.60
C VAL A 75 -6.40 -9.68 -9.94
N ALA A 76 -5.38 -8.94 -9.52
CA ALA A 76 -5.50 -7.62 -8.92
C ALA A 76 -6.16 -6.63 -9.89
N ALA A 77 -5.70 -6.60 -11.14
CA ALA A 77 -6.26 -5.74 -12.17
C ALA A 77 -7.71 -6.12 -12.50
N SER A 78 -8.03 -7.42 -12.53
CA SER A 78 -9.39 -7.94 -12.66
C SER A 78 -10.29 -7.45 -11.53
N ARG A 79 -9.85 -7.54 -10.27
CA ARG A 79 -10.63 -7.09 -9.12
C ARG A 79 -10.90 -5.59 -9.15
N ASN A 80 -9.89 -4.78 -9.46
CA ASN A 80 -10.06 -3.33 -9.56
C ASN A 80 -11.00 -2.97 -10.72
N MET A 81 -10.91 -3.68 -11.85
CA MET A 81 -11.86 -3.55 -12.95
C MET A 81 -13.28 -3.96 -12.54
N GLN A 82 -13.46 -5.05 -11.79
CA GLN A 82 -14.79 -5.46 -11.29
C GLN A 82 -15.37 -4.43 -10.33
N HIS A 83 -14.55 -3.87 -9.44
CA HIS A 83 -14.97 -2.80 -8.53
C HIS A 83 -15.37 -1.54 -9.31
N TYR A 84 -14.56 -1.12 -10.29
CA TYR A 84 -14.90 -0.03 -11.21
C TYR A 84 -16.27 -0.26 -11.86
N LEU A 85 -16.49 -1.43 -12.45
CA LEU A 85 -17.71 -1.81 -13.16
C LEU A 85 -18.91 -2.04 -12.24
N SER A 86 -18.72 -2.13 -10.93
CA SER A 86 -19.83 -2.16 -9.96
C SER A 86 -20.53 -0.80 -9.84
N GLY A 87 -19.84 0.28 -10.22
CA GLY A 87 -20.39 1.63 -10.24
C GLY A 87 -20.63 2.23 -8.84
N THR A 88 -19.98 1.72 -7.80
CA THR A 88 -20.17 2.22 -6.42
C THR A 88 -19.35 3.48 -6.14
N GLY A 89 -18.15 3.58 -6.72
CA GLY A 89 -17.17 4.62 -6.43
C GLY A 89 -16.65 4.58 -4.99
N GLU A 90 -16.95 3.53 -4.24
CA GLU A 90 -16.48 3.37 -2.87
C GLU A 90 -14.95 3.24 -2.87
N PRO A 91 -14.23 3.92 -1.95
CA PRO A 91 -12.79 3.76 -1.86
C PRO A 91 -12.41 2.29 -1.66
N LEU A 92 -11.32 1.87 -2.32
CA LEU A 92 -10.75 0.54 -2.14
C LEU A 92 -9.63 0.60 -1.09
N ASP A 93 -9.81 -0.12 0.01
CA ASP A 93 -8.83 -0.22 1.08
C ASP A 93 -7.85 -1.39 0.79
N LEU A 94 -6.63 -1.04 0.37
CA LEU A 94 -5.51 -1.93 -0.01
C LEU A 94 -4.79 -2.55 1.21
N ASP A 95 -5.44 -2.63 2.35
CA ASP A 95 -4.96 -3.29 3.56
C ASP A 95 -5.93 -4.38 4.07
N VAL A 96 -7.07 -4.56 3.38
CA VAL A 96 -8.10 -5.54 3.75
C VAL A 96 -8.25 -6.65 2.71
N ASP A 97 -8.21 -6.32 1.42
CA ASP A 97 -8.35 -7.31 0.35
C ASP A 97 -7.00 -7.96 0.03
N VAL A 98 -6.85 -9.21 0.47
CA VAL A 98 -5.61 -10.00 0.41
C VAL A 98 -5.04 -10.21 -1.00
N ASP A 99 -5.82 -9.97 -2.05
CA ASP A 99 -5.35 -10.10 -3.42
C ASP A 99 -4.91 -8.76 -4.05
N VAL A 100 -5.14 -7.64 -3.37
CA VAL A 100 -4.73 -6.28 -3.78
C VAL A 100 -4.04 -5.51 -2.66
N ASP A 101 -3.63 -6.19 -1.57
CA ASP A 101 -3.00 -5.52 -0.43
C ASP A 101 -1.55 -5.07 -0.69
N VAL A 102 -1.07 -4.11 0.11
CA VAL A 102 0.29 -3.57 -0.05
C VAL A 102 1.38 -4.63 0.23
N ASP A 103 1.13 -5.63 1.07
CA ASP A 103 2.10 -6.71 1.32
C ASP A 103 2.28 -7.59 0.08
N ARG A 104 1.18 -7.88 -0.64
CA ARG A 104 1.16 -8.59 -1.90
C ARG A 104 1.93 -7.81 -2.97
N ILE A 105 1.72 -6.49 -3.08
CA ILE A 105 2.50 -5.63 -3.98
C ILE A 105 4.00 -5.73 -3.66
N LEU A 106 4.38 -5.59 -2.38
CA LEU A 106 5.78 -5.70 -1.94
C LEU A 106 6.40 -7.06 -2.25
N HIS A 107 5.60 -8.13 -2.18
CA HIS A 107 6.03 -9.49 -2.48
C HIS A 107 6.25 -9.70 -3.98
N ASP A 108 5.30 -9.26 -4.79
CA ASP A 108 5.28 -9.52 -6.22
C ASP A 108 6.19 -8.56 -7.01
N ASP A 109 6.25 -7.27 -6.64
CA ASP A 109 7.05 -6.26 -7.34
C ASP A 109 8.38 -5.95 -6.61
N SER A 110 9.46 -6.53 -7.13
CA SER A 110 10.81 -6.30 -6.62
C SER A 110 11.33 -4.86 -6.82
N GLY A 111 10.84 -4.14 -7.82
CA GLY A 111 11.18 -2.75 -8.11
C GLY A 111 10.56 -1.82 -7.07
N PHE A 112 9.28 -1.98 -6.78
CA PHE A 112 8.57 -1.28 -5.71
C PHE A 112 9.23 -1.50 -4.36
N ARG A 113 9.53 -2.76 -4.03
CA ARG A 113 10.28 -3.11 -2.82
C ARG A 113 11.65 -2.41 -2.74
N THR A 114 12.37 -2.32 -3.86
CA THR A 114 13.67 -1.64 -3.93
C THR A 114 13.52 -0.13 -3.75
N ASP A 115 12.50 0.47 -4.38
CA ASP A 115 12.18 1.88 -4.26
C ASP A 115 11.84 2.24 -2.81
N VAL A 116 11.02 1.43 -2.11
CA VAL A 116 10.74 1.61 -0.68
C VAL A 116 12.01 1.58 0.15
N GLY A 117 12.83 0.54 -0.01
CA GLY A 117 14.07 0.37 0.75
C GLY A 117 15.07 1.50 0.51
N THR A 118 15.14 2.02 -0.71
CA THR A 118 16.09 3.08 -1.09
C THR A 118 15.55 4.46 -0.73
N LEU A 119 14.43 4.85 -1.32
CA LEU A 119 13.90 6.22 -1.29
C LEU A 119 13.31 6.60 0.08
N HIS A 120 12.78 5.62 0.82
CA HIS A 120 12.12 5.90 2.09
C HIS A 120 12.95 5.45 3.28
N ILE A 121 13.58 4.27 3.25
CA ILE A 121 14.33 3.77 4.41
C ILE A 121 15.78 4.28 4.39
N THR A 122 16.54 3.97 3.35
CA THR A 122 17.98 4.31 3.28
C THR A 122 18.23 5.80 3.41
N GLU A 123 17.44 6.63 2.72
CA GLU A 123 17.57 8.09 2.76
C GLU A 123 17.24 8.71 4.12
N ASN A 124 16.41 8.07 4.95
CA ASN A 124 15.90 8.69 6.19
C ASN A 124 16.43 8.04 7.48
N GLN A 125 16.84 6.77 7.44
CA GLN A 125 17.15 5.98 8.64
C GLN A 125 18.21 6.63 9.54
N GLU A 126 19.24 7.28 8.99
CA GLU A 126 20.29 7.92 9.79
C GLU A 126 19.77 9.14 10.54
N ALA A 127 18.97 9.98 9.88
CA ALA A 127 18.37 11.16 10.50
C ALA A 127 17.36 10.76 11.59
N TRP A 128 16.54 9.74 11.32
CA TRP A 128 15.60 9.18 12.29
C TRP A 128 16.30 8.56 13.49
N ARG A 129 17.36 7.78 13.24
CA ARG A 129 18.21 7.18 14.27
C ARG A 129 18.82 8.25 15.17
N GLN A 130 19.44 9.27 14.58
CA GLN A 130 20.08 10.34 15.34
C GLN A 130 19.05 11.09 16.21
N LYS A 131 17.90 11.44 15.65
CA LYS A 131 16.81 12.09 16.39
C LYS A 131 16.38 11.27 17.60
N ALA A 132 16.24 9.95 17.44
CA ALA A 132 15.83 9.08 18.54
C ALA A 132 16.92 8.91 19.61
N LEU A 133 18.19 8.85 19.21
CA LEU A 133 19.33 8.86 20.13
C LEU A 133 19.42 10.16 20.94
N ASP A 134 19.18 11.31 20.30
CA ASP A 134 19.16 12.59 21.00
C ASP A 134 18.05 12.63 22.07
N GLU A 135 16.87 12.09 21.78
CA GLU A 135 15.78 11.97 22.76
C GLU A 135 16.12 10.99 23.90
N PHE A 136 16.82 9.89 23.58
CA PHE A 136 17.28 8.93 24.57
C PHE A 136 18.32 9.54 25.52
N GLU A 137 19.26 10.32 25.00
CA GLU A 137 20.25 11.05 25.79
C GLU A 137 19.60 12.12 26.67
N LYS A 138 18.65 12.89 26.14
CA LYS A 138 17.85 13.85 26.93
C LYS A 138 17.06 13.16 28.04
N ALA A 139 16.61 11.93 27.82
CA ALA A 139 15.94 11.11 28.82
C ALA A 139 16.90 10.50 29.86
N GLY A 140 18.21 10.71 29.77
CA GLY A 140 19.21 10.23 30.73
C GLY A 140 19.94 8.95 30.29
N GLY A 141 19.62 8.40 29.12
CA GLY A 141 20.31 7.24 28.54
C GLY A 141 19.98 5.89 29.22
N ASP A 142 18.94 5.85 30.05
CA ASP A 142 18.55 4.67 30.85
C ASP A 142 17.06 4.30 30.69
N ARG A 143 16.29 5.07 29.91
CA ARG A 143 14.86 4.88 29.69
C ARG A 143 14.57 4.70 28.21
N THR A 144 13.77 3.70 27.87
CA THR A 144 13.31 3.50 26.49
C THR A 144 12.53 4.71 26.00
N VAL A 145 12.88 5.19 24.80
CA VAL A 145 12.17 6.27 24.11
C VAL A 145 11.64 5.78 22.77
N VAL A 146 10.49 6.32 22.36
CA VAL A 146 9.86 6.04 21.07
C VAL A 146 9.59 7.35 20.34
N VAL A 147 10.08 7.45 19.11
CA VAL A 147 9.97 8.63 18.26
C VAL A 147 9.22 8.26 16.98
N PRO A 148 8.00 8.80 16.75
CA PRO A 148 7.30 8.65 15.48
C PRO A 148 8.08 9.28 14.33
N VAL A 149 8.09 8.59 13.19
CA VAL A 149 8.80 8.98 11.97
C VAL A 149 7.91 8.76 10.75
N GLU A 150 8.16 9.54 9.72
CA GLU A 150 7.46 9.46 8.44
C GLU A 150 8.36 10.02 7.35
N SER A 151 8.41 9.34 6.20
CA SER A 151 9.12 9.83 5.01
C SER A 151 8.20 10.72 4.18
N GLN A 152 8.78 11.54 3.31
CA GLN A 152 8.00 12.31 2.36
C GLN A 152 7.28 11.37 1.37
N ALA A 153 6.06 11.74 0.98
CA ALA A 153 5.34 11.08 -0.10
C ALA A 153 6.00 11.33 -1.47
N ILE A 154 6.17 10.26 -2.24
CA ILE A 154 6.81 10.27 -3.56
C ILE A 154 5.91 9.53 -4.55
N GLY A 155 5.72 10.13 -5.73
CA GLY A 155 4.99 9.51 -6.84
C GLY A 155 5.88 8.57 -7.65
N ARG A 156 5.38 7.37 -7.96
CA ARG A 156 6.03 6.35 -8.79
C ARG A 156 5.02 5.69 -9.73
N THR A 157 5.53 4.86 -10.63
CA THR A 157 4.72 4.06 -11.56
C THR A 157 5.27 2.65 -11.55
N PHE A 158 4.39 1.65 -11.42
CA PHE A 158 4.76 0.24 -11.53
C PHE A 158 5.30 -0.10 -12.94
N GLY A 159 6.07 -1.17 -13.05
CA GLY A 159 6.51 -1.70 -14.35
C GLY A 159 5.33 -2.29 -15.13
N GLU A 160 5.49 -2.60 -16.42
CA GLU A 160 4.40 -3.10 -17.30
C GLU A 160 3.94 -4.55 -16.96
N ASP A 161 3.53 -4.77 -15.71
CA ASP A 161 2.97 -6.00 -15.16
C ASP A 161 1.57 -5.77 -14.57
N GLU A 162 1.05 -6.76 -13.86
CA GLU A 162 -0.27 -6.73 -13.24
C GLU A 162 -0.50 -5.52 -12.34
N TRP A 163 0.52 -5.06 -11.61
CA TRP A 163 0.39 -3.91 -10.71
C TRP A 163 0.29 -2.59 -11.46
N PHE A 164 0.82 -2.52 -12.69
CA PHE A 164 0.56 -1.38 -13.56
C PHE A 164 -0.89 -1.32 -14.04
N HIS A 165 -1.52 -2.46 -14.31
CA HIS A 165 -2.94 -2.48 -14.67
C HIS A 165 -3.88 -2.32 -13.46
N ALA A 166 -3.45 -2.80 -12.29
CA ALA A 166 -4.24 -2.72 -11.07
C ALA A 166 -4.20 -1.31 -10.44
N VAL A 167 -3.00 -0.74 -10.33
CA VAL A 167 -2.74 0.51 -9.60
C VAL A 167 -2.03 1.54 -10.47
N GLY A 168 -1.07 1.12 -11.32
CA GLY A 168 -0.41 2.05 -12.24
C GLY A 168 0.51 3.05 -11.53
N SER A 169 0.20 4.34 -11.67
CA SER A 169 0.97 5.40 -11.02
C SER A 169 0.39 5.68 -9.64
N HIS A 170 1.22 5.74 -8.61
CA HIS A 170 0.77 5.83 -7.23
C HIS A 170 1.64 6.80 -6.42
N GLN A 171 1.10 7.27 -5.30
CA GLN A 171 1.87 7.89 -4.23
C GLN A 171 2.26 6.84 -3.19
N GLN A 172 3.48 6.92 -2.69
CA GLN A 172 3.95 6.07 -1.60
C GLN A 172 4.71 6.86 -0.54
N ASN A 173 4.62 6.40 0.71
CA ASN A 173 5.54 6.80 1.78
C ASN A 173 5.73 5.67 2.81
N VAL A 174 6.54 5.94 3.82
CA VAL A 174 6.73 5.07 4.98
C VAL A 174 6.40 5.85 6.24
N SER A 175 5.63 5.26 7.14
CA SER A 175 5.37 5.77 8.48
C SER A 175 5.72 4.72 9.53
N GLY A 176 6.12 5.16 10.72
CA GLY A 176 6.55 4.23 11.76
C GLY A 176 7.08 4.91 13.01
N MET A 177 7.92 4.17 13.74
CA MET A 177 8.52 4.62 14.98
C MET A 177 9.93 4.04 15.17
N VAL A 178 10.84 4.91 15.61
CA VAL A 178 12.16 4.47 16.08
C VAL A 178 12.10 4.29 17.60
N THR A 179 12.50 3.11 18.05
CA THR A 179 12.61 2.77 19.47
C THR A 179 14.08 2.71 19.84
N VAL A 180 14.46 3.43 20.89
CA VAL A 180 15.80 3.35 21.50
C VAL A 180 15.65 2.81 22.91
N SER A 181 16.32 1.70 23.20
CA SER A 181 16.32 1.07 24.54
C SER A 181 17.74 0.95 25.09
N PRO A 182 17.92 0.96 26.41
CA PRO A 182 19.21 0.62 27.02
C PRO A 182 19.66 -0.78 26.58
N GLY A 183 20.92 -0.92 26.20
CA GLY A 183 21.51 -2.19 25.82
C GLY A 183 22.79 -2.52 26.60
N ASP A 184 23.36 -3.69 26.31
CA ASP A 184 24.52 -4.21 27.03
C ASP A 184 25.75 -3.30 26.90
N GLY A 185 26.49 -3.17 28.00
CA GLY A 185 27.72 -2.38 28.03
C GLY A 185 27.51 -0.89 27.76
N GLY A 186 26.29 -0.37 27.96
CA GLY A 186 25.95 1.04 27.76
C GLY A 186 25.73 1.44 26.30
N LYS A 187 25.66 0.46 25.37
CA LYS A 187 25.34 0.73 23.97
C LYS A 187 23.84 0.60 23.75
N PRO A 188 23.14 1.65 23.28
CA PRO A 188 21.70 1.58 23.07
C PRO A 188 21.35 0.62 21.92
N GLN A 189 20.23 -0.07 22.07
CA GLN A 189 19.57 -0.81 20.98
C GLN A 189 18.66 0.16 20.23
N VAL A 190 18.74 0.18 18.89
CA VAL A 190 17.91 1.05 18.06
C VAL A 190 17.19 0.22 17.01
N SER A 191 15.86 0.23 17.04
CA SER A 191 15.02 -0.44 16.05
C SER A 191 14.06 0.55 15.38
N LEU A 192 13.68 0.24 14.15
CA LEU A 192 12.62 0.90 13.40
C LEU A 192 11.49 -0.10 13.18
N ASP A 193 10.30 0.22 13.66
CA ASP A 193 9.05 -0.43 13.24
C ASP A 193 8.37 0.48 12.22
N TYR A 194 8.04 -0.02 11.03
CA TYR A 194 7.46 0.79 9.96
C TYR A 194 6.45 0.03 9.10
N GLN A 195 5.59 0.78 8.43
CA GLN A 195 4.67 0.30 7.39
C GLN A 195 4.86 1.12 6.11
N VAL A 196 4.57 0.51 4.97
CA VAL A 196 4.54 1.15 3.65
C VAL A 196 3.11 1.57 3.37
N ASN A 197 2.91 2.82 2.95
CA ASN A 197 1.58 3.33 2.65
C ASN A 197 1.50 3.66 1.15
N VAL A 198 0.39 3.32 0.53
CA VAL A 198 0.13 3.52 -0.90
C VAL A 198 -1.20 4.23 -1.07
N TRP A 199 -1.25 5.17 -2.01
CA TRP A 199 -2.47 5.84 -2.44
C TRP A 199 -2.50 6.03 -3.94
N ASP A 200 -3.69 5.93 -4.52
CA ASP A 200 -3.93 6.28 -5.91
C ASP A 200 -5.41 6.58 -6.15
N ARG A 201 -5.75 7.06 -7.35
CA ARG A 201 -7.11 7.10 -7.88
C ARG A 201 -7.19 6.20 -9.11
N TYR A 202 -8.06 5.21 -9.07
CA TYR A 202 -8.39 4.41 -10.25
C TYR A 202 -9.24 5.26 -11.21
N ASN A 203 -8.57 5.96 -12.12
CA ASN A 203 -9.16 6.81 -13.16
C ASN A 203 -8.69 6.39 -14.56
N TRP A 204 -9.33 6.96 -15.58
CA TRP A 204 -8.99 6.70 -16.98
C TRP A 204 -8.61 8.00 -17.69
N ASP A 205 -7.39 8.07 -18.20
CA ASP A 205 -6.77 9.30 -18.69
C ASP A 205 -7.10 9.56 -20.17
N SER A 206 -7.83 10.66 -20.43
CA SER A 206 -8.22 11.04 -21.78
C SER A 206 -7.04 11.13 -22.75
N GLY A 207 -7.19 10.54 -23.94
CA GLY A 207 -6.14 10.48 -24.95
C GLY A 207 -5.08 9.38 -24.75
N LYS A 208 -5.21 8.53 -23.73
CA LYS A 208 -4.42 7.30 -23.57
C LYS A 208 -5.21 6.05 -23.99
N SER A 209 -4.54 4.92 -23.95
CA SER A 209 -5.14 3.61 -24.19
C SER A 209 -4.38 2.54 -23.41
N THR A 210 -5.12 1.58 -22.87
CA THR A 210 -4.56 0.47 -22.11
C THR A 210 -4.67 -0.82 -22.91
N THR A 211 -3.60 -1.61 -22.95
CA THR A 211 -3.56 -2.89 -23.66
C THR A 211 -3.56 -4.03 -22.66
N PHE A 212 -4.61 -4.83 -22.67
CA PHE A 212 -4.79 -5.98 -21.81
C PHE A 212 -4.21 -7.25 -22.44
N PRO A 213 -3.97 -8.31 -21.64
CA PRO A 213 -3.55 -9.61 -22.16
C PRO A 213 -4.43 -10.09 -23.33
N GLY A 214 -3.79 -10.72 -24.31
CA GLY A 214 -4.44 -11.09 -25.57
C GLY A 214 -4.47 -9.98 -26.62
N GLY A 215 -3.85 -8.82 -26.34
CA GLY A 215 -3.67 -7.72 -27.30
C GLY A 215 -4.91 -6.87 -27.51
N VAL A 216 -5.86 -6.93 -26.57
CA VAL A 216 -7.07 -6.10 -26.60
C VAL A 216 -6.70 -4.73 -26.07
N THR A 217 -6.79 -3.71 -26.92
CA THR A 217 -6.56 -2.31 -26.53
C THR A 217 -7.89 -1.60 -26.37
N ILE A 218 -8.11 -0.99 -25.20
CA ILE A 218 -9.27 -0.14 -24.94
C ILE A 218 -8.77 1.31 -24.79
N PRO A 219 -9.35 2.27 -25.52
CA PRO A 219 -9.11 3.68 -25.28
C PRO A 219 -9.59 4.09 -23.90
N ASP A 220 -8.78 4.85 -23.17
CA ASP A 220 -9.12 5.30 -21.82
C ASP A 220 -10.35 6.24 -21.85
N ASP A 221 -10.55 6.98 -22.95
CA ASP A 221 -11.76 7.78 -23.18
C ASP A 221 -13.05 6.94 -23.17
N ASP A 222 -13.00 5.71 -23.70
CA ASP A 222 -14.16 4.82 -23.70
C ASP A 222 -14.48 4.34 -22.27
N MET A 223 -13.45 4.03 -21.49
CA MET A 223 -13.61 3.66 -20.08
C MET A 223 -14.10 4.83 -19.24
N GLY A 224 -13.52 6.01 -19.39
CA GLY A 224 -13.98 7.24 -18.73
C GLY A 224 -15.41 7.63 -19.14
N ARG A 225 -15.86 7.23 -20.33
CA ARG A 225 -17.26 7.40 -20.72
C ARG A 225 -18.20 6.51 -19.91
N LEU A 226 -17.82 5.29 -19.53
CA LEU A 226 -18.60 4.45 -18.61
C LEU A 226 -18.85 5.16 -17.28
N HIS A 227 -17.89 5.95 -16.79
CA HIS A 227 -18.06 6.82 -15.61
C HIS A 227 -19.14 7.88 -15.82
N LYS A 228 -19.04 8.63 -16.92
CA LYS A 228 -19.94 9.74 -17.17
C LYS A 228 -21.38 9.29 -17.46
N VAL A 229 -21.59 8.07 -17.95
CA VAL A 229 -22.94 7.52 -18.23
C VAL A 229 -23.49 6.61 -17.11
N GLY A 230 -22.80 6.54 -15.97
CA GLY A 230 -23.30 5.81 -14.80
C GLY A 230 -23.14 4.29 -14.84
N PHE A 231 -22.33 3.75 -15.76
CA PHE A 231 -22.11 2.30 -15.90
C PHE A 231 -20.96 1.76 -15.06
N ALA A 232 -20.01 2.60 -14.69
CA ALA A 232 -18.85 2.26 -13.87
C ALA A 232 -18.43 3.51 -13.10
N GLN A 233 -17.68 3.42 -12.00
CA GLN A 233 -17.32 4.62 -11.24
C GLN A 233 -15.86 4.57 -10.78
N GLU A 234 -15.08 5.59 -11.14
CA GLU A 234 -13.74 5.82 -10.63
C GLU A 234 -13.76 5.92 -9.10
N PHE A 235 -12.71 5.42 -8.47
CA PHE A 235 -12.60 5.34 -7.01
C PHE A 235 -11.19 5.65 -6.55
N ASP A 236 -11.07 6.06 -5.29
CA ASP A 236 -9.78 6.27 -4.66
C ASP A 236 -9.30 4.93 -4.04
N MET A 237 -8.00 4.70 -4.06
CA MET A 237 -7.32 3.52 -3.52
C MET A 237 -6.37 3.98 -2.42
N ARG A 238 -6.34 3.26 -1.29
CA ARG A 238 -5.38 3.54 -0.22
C ARG A 238 -5.14 2.32 0.65
N GLY A 239 -3.95 2.14 1.18
CA GLY A 239 -3.70 1.10 2.17
C GLY A 239 -2.32 1.20 2.79
N SER A 240 -2.11 0.38 3.82
CA SER A 240 -0.84 0.24 4.51
C SER A 240 -0.45 -1.24 4.57
N SER A 241 0.84 -1.52 4.43
CA SER A 241 1.37 -2.86 4.64
C SER A 241 1.29 -3.29 6.11
N SER A 242 1.55 -4.57 6.35
CA SER A 242 1.98 -5.06 7.66
C SER A 242 3.21 -4.30 8.20
N THR A 243 3.47 -4.46 9.50
CA THR A 243 4.61 -3.85 10.16
C THR A 243 5.89 -4.63 9.90
N TYR A 244 6.93 -3.93 9.47
CA TYR A 244 8.29 -4.42 9.31
C TYR A 244 9.17 -3.87 10.44
N THR A 245 10.09 -4.70 10.95
CA THR A 245 11.08 -4.30 11.96
C THR A 245 12.50 -4.36 11.39
N GLN A 246 13.27 -3.31 11.61
CA GLN A 246 14.67 -3.22 11.21
C GLN A 246 15.56 -2.83 12.40
N ASP A 247 16.69 -3.54 12.57
CA ASP A 247 17.74 -3.15 13.50
C ASP A 247 18.66 -2.08 12.86
N LEU A 248 18.59 -0.85 13.39
CA LEU A 248 19.38 0.29 12.92
C LEU A 248 20.80 0.33 13.50
N ASN A 249 21.20 -0.65 14.31
CA ASN A 249 22.59 -0.84 14.73
C ASN A 249 23.38 -1.79 13.83
N SER A 250 22.68 -2.65 13.08
CA SER A 250 23.27 -3.79 12.37
C SER A 250 24.13 -3.43 11.15
N GLY A 251 24.09 -2.17 10.68
CA GLY A 251 24.74 -1.75 9.43
C GLY A 251 24.27 -2.53 8.20
N SER A 252 23.23 -3.35 8.34
CA SER A 252 22.68 -4.18 7.28
C SER A 252 21.85 -3.32 6.34
N ALA A 253 21.84 -3.67 5.06
CA ALA A 253 20.97 -3.01 4.09
C ALA A 253 19.50 -3.15 4.54
N PRO A 254 18.68 -2.10 4.41
CA PRO A 254 17.25 -2.21 4.65
C PRO A 254 16.67 -3.30 3.77
N GLY A 255 15.96 -4.25 4.39
CA GLY A 255 15.30 -5.33 3.68
C GLY A 255 13.84 -5.38 4.06
N VAL A 256 12.95 -4.99 3.15
CA VAL A 256 11.53 -5.35 3.23
C VAL A 256 11.46 -6.80 2.77
N THR A 257 11.21 -7.75 3.66
CA THR A 257 11.00 -9.15 3.28
C THR A 257 9.55 -9.50 3.58
N PRO A 258 8.63 -9.21 2.64
CA PRO A 258 7.22 -9.54 2.83
C PRO A 258 7.05 -11.05 2.88
N ALA A 259 6.21 -11.53 3.79
CA ALA A 259 5.68 -12.88 3.69
C ALA A 259 4.72 -12.96 2.50
N ASP A 260 4.54 -14.13 1.89
CA ASP A 260 3.46 -14.33 0.93
C ASP A 260 2.12 -14.28 1.69
N PRO A 261 1.23 -13.30 1.42
CA PRO A 261 -0.04 -13.19 2.12
C PRO A 261 -1.02 -14.32 1.76
N GLY A 262 -0.70 -15.16 0.77
CA GLY A 262 -1.60 -16.16 0.22
C GLY A 262 -2.55 -15.55 -0.83
N ARG A 263 -3.49 -16.35 -1.32
CA ARG A 263 -4.48 -15.94 -2.33
C ARG A 263 -5.87 -16.40 -1.92
N GLU A 264 -6.86 -15.51 -1.89
CA GLU A 264 -8.26 -15.94 -1.80
C GLU A 264 -8.79 -16.22 -3.21
N GLY A 265 -8.62 -17.46 -3.66
CA GLY A 265 -9.24 -17.97 -4.87
C GLY A 265 -10.04 -19.25 -4.59
N SER A 266 -11.15 -19.44 -5.29
CA SER A 266 -12.03 -20.62 -5.19
C SER A 266 -11.41 -21.94 -5.68
N ARG A 267 -10.08 -22.07 -5.64
CA ARG A 267 -9.37 -23.33 -5.86
C ARG A 267 -8.94 -23.88 -4.51
N GLY A 268 -9.80 -24.72 -3.94
CA GLY A 268 -9.30 -25.79 -3.09
C GLY A 268 -8.29 -26.58 -3.90
N ASP A 269 -7.02 -26.49 -3.51
CA ASP A 269 -5.94 -27.24 -4.14
C ASP A 269 -6.23 -28.73 -3.94
N ALA A 270 -6.70 -29.39 -5.00
CA ALA A 270 -6.94 -30.84 -5.02
C ALA A 270 -5.63 -31.63 -5.03
N SER A 271 -4.47 -30.97 -4.93
CA SER A 271 -3.15 -31.57 -4.97
C SER A 271 -2.26 -31.12 -3.82
N ARG A 272 -2.81 -31.04 -2.61
CA ARG A 272 -2.01 -31.11 -1.38
C ARG A 272 -2.62 -32.12 -0.40
N GLY A 273 -2.91 -33.30 -0.94
CA GLY A 273 -3.20 -34.51 -0.18
C GLY A 273 -2.01 -35.46 -0.28
N ASP A 274 -1.55 -35.92 0.88
CA ASP A 274 -0.63 -37.03 1.12
C ASP A 274 0.86 -36.77 0.91
N GLU A 275 1.49 -36.17 1.92
CA GLU A 275 2.78 -36.67 2.41
C GLU A 275 2.95 -36.34 3.91
N GLU A 276 2.13 -36.97 4.74
CA GLU A 276 2.48 -37.22 6.15
C GLU A 276 2.16 -38.70 6.48
N ASN A 277 3.20 -39.41 6.93
CA ASN A 277 3.22 -40.77 7.48
C ASN A 277 3.13 -41.97 6.52
N ARG A 278 4.29 -42.38 5.98
CA ARG A 278 4.83 -43.73 6.22
C ARG A 278 6.33 -43.85 5.97
#